data_AF-A0A3C1UEL2-F1
#
_entry.id   AF-A0A3C1UEL2-F1
#
_cell.length_a   1.000
_cell.length_b   1.000
_cell.length_c   1.000
_cell.angle_alpha   90.00
_cell.angle_beta   90.00
_cell.angle_gamma   90.00
#
_symmetry.space_group_name_H-M   'P 1'
#
loop_
_entity.id
_entity.type
_entity.pdbx_description
1 polymer ?
#
loop_
_entity_poly.entity_id
_entity_poly.type
_entity_poly.pdbx_seq_one_letter_code
_entity_poly.pdbx_strand_id
1 'polypeptide(L)'
;MGRAFEYRKARKLKRWGSMSRTFTRIGKEITMAVKAGGPDPTANSRLRALMSNAKAANMPKDTVERAIKKATDKDASDYKEVIYEGYAPGGIAVLVETATDNTTRTVANLRTHFNKNGGTLGNSGSVAFMFTHKCYFHVKAKEGVTLEDLELELIDCGAEDFDQDEEEIIISGAFESNGDIQKYLEDNDFEITSTEFVYDPTDTKELDAEGRAAVEKLLEAVEEDDDVQNVFTTMKEVEDEE
;
A
#
# COMPACT_ATOMS: atom_id res chain seq x y z
N MET A 1 0.38 5.20 -15.98
CA MET A 1 -0.47 4.65 -14.87
C MET A 1 0.06 5.11 -13.51
N GLY A 2 1.36 5.45 -13.41
CA GLY A 2 2.01 6.00 -12.21
C GLY A 2 1.26 7.18 -11.55
N ARG A 3 0.92 8.24 -12.30
CA ARG A 3 0.16 9.38 -11.73
C ARG A 3 -1.17 9.01 -11.06
N ALA A 4 -1.92 8.05 -11.61
CA ALA A 4 -3.20 7.63 -11.03
C ALA A 4 -3.02 6.98 -9.65
N PHE A 5 -1.95 6.22 -9.46
CA PHE A 5 -1.57 5.67 -8.16
C PHE A 5 -1.22 6.79 -7.18
N GLU A 6 -0.43 7.79 -7.59
CA GLU A 6 -0.06 8.92 -6.73
C GLU A 6 -1.28 9.74 -6.26
N TYR A 7 -2.27 9.99 -7.14
CA TYR A 7 -3.52 10.64 -6.71
C TYR A 7 -4.27 9.81 -5.66
N ARG A 8 -4.41 8.50 -5.86
CA ARG A 8 -5.06 7.60 -4.87
C ARG A 8 -4.30 7.59 -3.55
N LYS A 9 -2.97 7.52 -3.60
CA LYS A 9 -2.07 7.56 -2.43
C LYS A 9 -2.23 8.87 -1.66
N ALA A 10 -2.21 10.02 -2.34
CA ALA A 10 -2.40 11.32 -1.73
C ALA A 10 -3.77 11.44 -1.03
N ARG A 11 -4.85 11.00 -1.69
CA ARG A 11 -6.21 10.99 -1.10
C ARG A 11 -6.31 10.08 0.11
N LYS A 12 -5.71 8.88 0.04
CA LYS A 12 -5.60 7.94 1.17
C LYS A 12 -4.89 8.59 2.36
N LEU A 13 -3.70 9.17 2.14
CA LEU A 13 -2.93 9.80 3.20
C LEU A 13 -3.65 10.99 3.83
N LYS A 14 -4.38 11.78 3.02
CA LYS A 14 -5.25 12.87 3.52
C LYS A 14 -6.35 12.34 4.44
N ARG A 15 -7.01 11.22 4.08
CA ARG A 15 -8.05 10.59 4.94
C ARG A 15 -7.48 10.01 6.23
N TRP A 16 -6.26 9.48 6.19
CA TRP A 16 -5.61 8.97 7.41
C TRP A 16 -5.38 10.08 8.44
N GLY A 17 -5.27 11.33 7.98
CA GLY A 17 -5.37 12.57 8.76
C GLY A 17 -4.19 12.86 9.70
N SER A 18 -3.59 11.83 10.30
CA SER A 18 -2.50 11.94 11.27
C SER A 18 -1.36 10.98 10.99
N MET A 19 -0.13 11.47 11.16
CA MET A 19 1.09 10.67 11.02
C MET A 19 1.14 9.49 11.98
N SER A 20 0.47 9.57 13.14
CA SER A 20 0.42 8.47 14.11
C SER A 20 -0.26 7.21 13.57
N ARG A 21 -1.28 7.37 12.70
CA ARG A 21 -1.94 6.24 12.05
C ARG A 21 -1.01 5.55 11.05
N THR A 22 -0.34 6.35 10.20
CA THR A 22 0.71 5.86 9.30
C THR A 22 1.78 5.09 10.06
N PHE A 23 2.23 5.62 11.21
CA PHE A 23 3.26 4.98 12.02
C PHE A 23 2.81 3.66 12.63
N THR A 24 1.55 3.59 13.06
CA THR A 24 0.97 2.37 13.62
C THR A 24 0.91 1.27 12.57
N ARG A 25 0.52 1.60 11.32
CA ARG A 25 0.47 0.68 10.18
C ARG A 25 1.84 0.15 9.81
N ILE A 26 2.80 1.05 9.56
CA ILE A 26 4.20 0.68 9.28
C ILE A 26 4.77 -0.19 10.43
N GLY A 27 4.44 0.11 11.69
CA GLY A 27 4.87 -0.71 12.83
C GLY A 27 4.32 -2.14 12.82
N LYS A 28 3.07 -2.33 12.38
CA LYS A 28 2.48 -3.67 12.19
C LYS A 28 3.18 -4.42 11.05
N GLU A 29 3.43 -3.75 9.92
CA GLU A 29 4.16 -4.34 8.79
C GLU A 29 5.59 -4.73 9.16
N ILE A 30 6.31 -3.88 9.92
CA ILE A 30 7.64 -4.20 10.47
C ILE A 30 7.55 -5.45 11.34
N THR A 31 6.53 -5.54 12.20
CA THR A 31 6.35 -6.71 13.08
C THR A 31 6.18 -8.00 12.27
N MET A 32 5.37 -7.96 11.21
CA MET A 32 5.16 -9.11 10.32
C MET A 32 6.44 -9.46 9.56
N ALA A 33 7.15 -8.46 9.01
CA ALA A 33 8.40 -8.67 8.28
C ALA A 33 9.50 -9.26 9.16
N VAL A 34 9.64 -8.80 10.41
CA VAL A 34 10.62 -9.33 11.38
C VAL A 34 10.28 -10.77 11.76
N LYS A 35 9.00 -11.10 11.95
CA LYS A 35 8.58 -12.49 12.24
C LYS A 35 8.83 -13.43 11.06
N ALA A 36 8.68 -12.96 9.83
CA ALA A 36 8.86 -13.77 8.63
C ALA A 36 10.33 -13.96 8.23
N GLY A 37 11.15 -12.90 8.33
CA GLY A 37 12.52 -12.87 7.78
C GLY A 37 13.62 -12.52 8.78
N GLY A 38 13.30 -12.34 10.06
CA GLY A 38 14.23 -11.94 11.11
C GLY A 38 14.43 -10.42 11.23
N PRO A 39 15.08 -9.94 12.30
CA PRO A 39 15.21 -8.52 12.61
C PRO A 39 16.36 -7.82 11.91
N ASP A 40 17.20 -8.54 11.17
CA ASP A 40 18.37 -8.00 10.48
C ASP A 40 17.96 -7.49 9.08
N PRO A 41 17.98 -6.16 8.83
CA PRO A 41 17.63 -5.62 7.52
C PRO A 41 18.58 -6.07 6.41
N THR A 42 19.83 -6.44 6.70
CA THR A 42 20.76 -6.91 5.66
C THR A 42 20.35 -8.25 5.08
N ALA A 43 19.70 -9.09 5.88
CA ALA A 43 19.19 -10.41 5.48
C ALA A 43 17.69 -10.41 5.15
N ASN A 44 16.97 -9.31 5.40
CA ASN A 44 15.52 -9.19 5.24
C ASN A 44 15.15 -8.01 4.34
N SER A 45 14.96 -8.27 3.04
CA SER A 45 14.62 -7.24 2.03
C SER A 45 13.28 -6.55 2.32
N ARG A 46 12.27 -7.29 2.79
CA ARG A 46 10.97 -6.70 3.18
C ARG A 46 11.13 -5.71 4.34
N LEU A 47 11.98 -6.03 5.31
CA LEU A 47 12.28 -5.09 6.41
C LEU A 47 13.02 -3.85 5.90
N ARG A 48 13.97 -3.96 4.96
CA ARG A 48 14.62 -2.78 4.35
C ARG A 48 13.62 -1.87 3.66
N ALA A 49 12.74 -2.43 2.82
CA ALA A 49 11.72 -1.65 2.13
C ALA A 49 10.82 -0.89 3.13
N LEU A 50 10.40 -1.54 4.22
CA LEU A 50 9.62 -0.90 5.28
C LEU A 50 10.39 0.18 6.04
N MET A 51 11.71 0.05 6.18
CA MET A 51 12.55 1.10 6.75
C MET A 51 12.67 2.32 5.84
N SER A 52 12.78 2.12 4.52
CA SER A 52 12.71 3.21 3.53
C SER A 52 11.34 3.89 3.58
N ASN A 53 10.25 3.13 3.58
CA ASN A 53 8.88 3.67 3.71
C ASN A 53 8.69 4.45 5.02
N ALA A 54 9.23 3.94 6.13
CA ALA A 54 9.21 4.64 7.42
C ALA A 54 9.93 5.99 7.34
N LYS A 55 11.10 6.03 6.68
CA LYS A 55 11.86 7.27 6.45
C LYS A 55 11.09 8.24 5.55
N ALA A 56 10.51 7.76 4.44
CA ALA A 56 9.68 8.57 3.54
C ALA A 56 8.45 9.15 4.27
N ALA A 57 7.87 8.39 5.18
CA ALA A 57 6.80 8.85 6.06
C ALA A 57 7.30 9.74 7.23
N ASN A 58 8.56 10.17 7.27
CA ASN A 58 9.12 10.95 8.39
C ASN A 58 8.97 10.28 9.77
N MET A 59 8.93 8.95 9.82
CA MET A 59 8.91 8.21 11.09
C MET A 59 10.25 8.38 11.80
N PRO A 60 10.27 8.78 13.09
CA PRO A 60 11.51 8.85 13.85
C PRO A 60 12.22 7.49 13.90
N LYS A 61 13.55 7.50 13.69
CA LYS A 61 14.38 6.28 13.68
C LYS A 61 14.17 5.43 14.93
N ASP A 62 14.12 6.04 16.11
CA ASP A 62 13.87 5.35 17.39
C ASP A 62 12.53 4.61 17.41
N THR A 63 11.51 5.09 16.69
CA THR A 63 10.21 4.41 16.58
C THR A 63 10.33 3.14 15.75
N VAL A 64 11.08 3.17 14.65
CA VAL A 64 11.39 2.00 13.81
C VAL A 64 12.17 0.96 14.61
N GLU A 65 13.25 1.38 15.28
CA GLU A 65 14.10 0.50 16.09
C GLU A 65 13.31 -0.15 17.25
N ARG A 66 12.40 0.59 17.89
CA ARG A 66 11.48 0.04 18.89
C ARG A 66 10.52 -0.99 18.30
N ALA A 67 9.98 -0.76 17.10
CA ALA A 67 9.08 -1.71 16.44
C ALA A 67 9.81 -3.02 16.12
N ILE A 68 11.03 -2.94 15.57
CA ILE A 68 11.87 -4.12 15.28
C ILE A 68 12.16 -4.89 16.56
N LYS A 69 12.60 -4.21 17.62
CA LYS A 69 12.91 -4.85 18.90
C LYS A 69 11.68 -5.55 19.49
N LYS A 70 10.53 -4.86 19.53
CA LYS A 70 9.28 -5.41 20.05
C LYS A 70 8.84 -6.65 19.27
N ALA A 71 9.07 -6.68 17.96
CA ALA A 71 8.71 -7.82 17.13
C ALA A 71 9.54 -9.09 17.43
N THR A 72 10.71 -8.96 18.08
CA THR A 72 11.53 -10.11 18.51
C THR A 72 11.15 -10.66 19.88
N ASP A 73 10.29 -9.97 20.63
CA ASP A 73 9.84 -10.43 21.94
C ASP A 73 8.90 -11.65 21.77
N LYS A 74 8.96 -12.60 22.71
CA LYS A 74 8.12 -13.82 22.66
C LYS A 74 6.62 -13.52 22.72
N ASP A 75 6.26 -12.40 23.33
CA ASP A 75 4.87 -11.94 23.49
C ASP A 75 4.44 -10.97 22.38
N ALA A 76 5.24 -10.83 21.32
CA ALA A 76 4.91 -9.99 20.17
C ALA A 76 3.62 -10.47 19.49
N SER A 77 2.71 -9.53 19.24
CA SER A 77 1.44 -9.78 18.54
C SER A 77 1.66 -10.55 17.24
N ASP A 78 0.84 -11.56 17.00
CA ASP A 78 0.89 -12.41 15.81
C ASP A 78 -0.12 -11.95 14.77
N TYR A 79 0.22 -10.84 14.11
CA TYR A 79 -0.59 -10.30 13.04
C TYR A 79 -0.52 -11.20 11.81
N LYS A 80 -1.68 -11.41 11.19
CA LYS A 80 -1.83 -12.08 9.91
C LYS A 80 -2.44 -11.12 8.91
N GLU A 81 -1.93 -11.21 7.69
CA GLU A 81 -2.49 -10.49 6.55
C GLU A 81 -3.78 -11.19 6.12
N VAL A 82 -4.89 -10.45 6.12
CA VAL A 82 -6.18 -10.94 5.62
C VAL A 82 -6.79 -9.86 4.74
N ILE A 83 -7.18 -10.28 3.54
CA ILE A 83 -7.91 -9.44 2.59
C ILE A 83 -9.40 -9.67 2.77
N TYR A 84 -10.12 -8.57 2.94
CA TYR A 84 -11.57 -8.55 2.90
C TYR A 84 -12.06 -7.79 1.69
N GLU A 85 -13.23 -8.17 1.20
CA GLU A 85 -13.78 -7.70 -0.05
C GLU A 85 -15.22 -7.24 0.17
N GLY A 86 -15.66 -6.25 -0.58
CA GLY A 86 -17.03 -5.77 -0.49
C GLY A 86 -17.37 -4.71 -1.54
N TYR A 87 -18.57 -4.17 -1.41
CA TYR A 87 -19.05 -3.07 -2.24
C TYR A 87 -19.46 -1.89 -1.36
N ALA A 88 -19.05 -0.69 -1.77
CA ALA A 88 -19.52 0.59 -1.24
C ALA A 88 -20.80 1.04 -1.98
N PRO A 89 -21.47 2.12 -1.51
CA PRO A 89 -22.55 2.75 -2.25
C PRO A 89 -22.21 3.01 -3.72
N GLY A 90 -23.21 2.94 -4.60
CA GLY A 90 -23.00 3.09 -6.04
C GLY A 90 -22.33 1.88 -6.72
N GLY A 91 -22.12 0.77 -6.01
CA GLY A 91 -21.54 -0.46 -6.57
C GLY A 91 -20.03 -0.36 -6.80
N ILE A 92 -19.34 0.51 -6.07
CA ILE A 92 -17.88 0.60 -6.08
C ILE A 92 -17.32 -0.62 -5.35
N ALA A 93 -16.44 -1.37 -6.01
CA ALA A 93 -15.73 -2.47 -5.37
C ALA A 93 -14.69 -1.92 -4.39
N VAL A 94 -14.53 -2.60 -3.25
CA VAL A 94 -13.60 -2.25 -2.18
C VAL A 94 -12.83 -3.49 -1.75
N LEU A 95 -11.51 -3.37 -1.74
CA LEU A 95 -10.57 -4.35 -1.19
C LEU A 95 -9.92 -3.75 0.05
N VAL A 96 -9.97 -4.46 1.17
CA VAL A 96 -9.44 -4.02 2.47
C VAL A 96 -8.35 -4.99 2.91
N GLU A 97 -7.11 -4.50 2.93
CA GLU A 97 -5.99 -5.22 3.53
C GLU A 97 -5.95 -4.99 5.02
N THR A 98 -5.77 -6.05 5.79
CA THR A 98 -5.69 -5.99 7.24
C THR A 98 -4.48 -6.72 7.78
N ALA A 99 -3.95 -6.25 8.91
CA ALA A 99 -2.96 -6.92 9.73
C ALA A 99 -3.55 -7.10 11.14
N THR A 100 -4.04 -8.31 11.42
CA THR A 100 -4.85 -8.62 12.60
C THR A 100 -4.39 -9.87 13.34
N ASP A 101 -4.48 -9.84 14.67
CA ASP A 101 -4.31 -10.98 15.56
C ASP A 101 -5.63 -11.71 15.87
N ASN A 102 -6.76 -11.17 15.39
CA ASN A 102 -8.09 -11.72 15.62
C ASN A 102 -9.02 -11.42 14.44
N THR A 103 -9.05 -12.35 13.48
CA THR A 103 -9.87 -12.24 12.26
C THR A 103 -11.37 -12.13 12.55
N THR A 104 -11.86 -12.73 13.64
CA THR A 104 -13.29 -12.68 14.01
C THR A 104 -13.70 -11.28 14.47
N ARG A 105 -12.84 -10.58 15.22
CA ARG A 105 -13.05 -9.18 15.60
C ARG A 105 -13.03 -8.28 14.38
N THR A 106 -11.98 -8.40 13.56
CA THR A 106 -11.78 -7.55 12.38
C THR A 106 -12.94 -7.68 11.39
N VAL A 107 -13.37 -8.90 11.04
CA VAL A 107 -14.49 -9.07 10.11
C VAL A 107 -15.82 -8.52 10.66
N ALA A 108 -16.04 -8.61 11.99
CA ALA A 108 -17.23 -8.06 12.63
C ALA A 108 -17.23 -6.53 12.62
N ASN A 109 -16.08 -5.91 12.88
CA ASN A 109 -15.90 -4.46 12.77
C ASN A 109 -16.12 -3.99 11.34
N LEU A 110 -15.42 -4.59 10.36
CA LEU A 110 -15.58 -4.25 8.95
C LEU A 110 -17.02 -4.37 8.49
N ARG A 111 -17.70 -5.47 8.81
CA ARG A 111 -19.14 -5.62 8.49
C ARG A 111 -19.98 -4.49 9.09
N THR A 112 -19.66 -4.03 10.29
CA THR A 112 -20.34 -2.90 10.93
C THR A 112 -20.08 -1.58 10.20
N HIS A 113 -18.82 -1.30 9.80
CA HIS A 113 -18.46 -0.11 9.02
C HIS A 113 -19.17 -0.09 7.66
N PHE A 114 -19.18 -1.21 6.93
CA PHE A 114 -19.89 -1.35 5.66
C PHE A 114 -21.39 -1.12 5.83
N ASN A 115 -22.05 -1.84 6.74
CA ASN A 115 -23.50 -1.76 6.93
C ASN A 115 -23.98 -0.37 7.36
N LYS A 116 -23.24 0.31 8.23
CA LYS A 116 -23.61 1.67 8.71
C LYS A 116 -23.48 2.75 7.62
N ASN A 117 -22.67 2.52 6.60
CA ASN A 117 -22.38 3.49 5.54
C ASN A 117 -22.90 3.03 4.16
N GLY A 118 -23.91 2.16 4.13
CA GLY A 118 -24.60 1.77 2.88
C GLY A 118 -23.79 0.85 1.96
N GLY A 119 -22.70 0.27 2.45
CA GLY A 119 -21.93 -0.77 1.78
C GLY A 119 -22.34 -2.18 2.24
N THR A 120 -21.73 -3.19 1.64
CA THR A 120 -21.88 -4.60 2.04
C THR A 120 -20.53 -5.31 1.94
N LEU A 121 -20.15 -5.99 3.01
CA LEU A 121 -18.98 -6.87 3.00
C LEU A 121 -19.34 -8.17 2.26
N GLY A 122 -18.55 -8.51 1.26
CA GLY A 122 -18.70 -9.69 0.41
C GLY A 122 -17.92 -10.91 0.91
N ASN A 123 -17.89 -11.92 0.06
CA ASN A 123 -17.05 -13.11 0.24
C ASN A 123 -15.72 -12.91 -0.49
N SER A 124 -14.69 -13.66 -0.10
CA SER A 124 -13.43 -13.71 -0.84
C SER A 124 -13.66 -14.10 -2.31
N GLY A 125 -13.00 -13.39 -3.23
CA GLY A 125 -13.13 -13.52 -4.68
C GLY A 125 -14.30 -12.76 -5.30
N SER A 126 -15.07 -11.99 -4.51
CA SER A 126 -16.20 -11.19 -5.01
C SER A 126 -15.81 -9.99 -5.88
N VAL A 127 -14.67 -9.37 -5.58
CA VAL A 127 -14.17 -8.19 -6.30
C VAL A 127 -12.68 -8.27 -6.63
N ALA A 128 -11.92 -9.22 -6.05
CA ALA A 128 -10.48 -9.34 -6.27
C ALA A 128 -10.09 -9.36 -7.76
N PHE A 129 -10.91 -9.96 -8.64
CA PHE A 129 -10.68 -9.99 -10.09
C PHE A 129 -10.79 -8.62 -10.79
N MET A 130 -11.33 -7.61 -10.11
CA MET A 130 -11.42 -6.22 -10.60
C MET A 130 -10.15 -5.42 -10.28
N PHE A 131 -9.14 -6.04 -9.67
CA PHE A 131 -7.88 -5.42 -9.31
C PHE A 131 -6.69 -6.24 -9.81
N THR A 132 -5.61 -5.55 -10.15
CA THR A 132 -4.30 -6.13 -10.44
C THR A 132 -3.36 -5.80 -9.28
N HIS A 133 -2.70 -6.82 -8.71
CA HIS A 133 -1.73 -6.61 -7.65
C HIS A 133 -0.39 -6.18 -8.25
N LYS A 134 0.03 -4.95 -7.95
CA LYS A 134 1.23 -4.30 -8.49
C LYS A 134 2.22 -3.94 -7.39
N CYS A 135 3.49 -3.85 -7.77
CA CYS A 135 4.52 -3.18 -7.01
C CYS A 135 4.86 -1.83 -7.66
N TYR A 136 5.16 -0.84 -6.82
CA TYR A 136 5.66 0.47 -7.20
C TYR A 136 6.96 0.73 -6.45
N PHE A 137 7.96 1.24 -7.15
CA PHE A 137 9.23 1.68 -6.60
C PHE A 137 9.42 3.14 -6.92
N HIS A 138 9.66 3.93 -5.88
CA HIS A 138 10.14 5.29 -6.05
C HIS A 138 11.66 5.26 -5.89
N VAL A 139 12.35 5.76 -6.90
CA VAL A 139 13.81 5.80 -6.92
C VAL A 139 14.29 7.17 -7.33
N LYS A 140 15.35 7.66 -6.71
CA LYS A 140 15.97 8.90 -7.21
C LYS A 140 16.60 8.69 -8.57
N ALA A 141 16.48 9.69 -9.42
CA ALA A 141 17.22 9.74 -10.67
C ALA A 141 18.73 9.65 -10.38
N LYS A 142 19.42 8.80 -11.13
CA LYS A 142 20.86 8.58 -10.99
C LYS A 142 21.60 9.32 -12.09
N GLU A 143 22.60 10.12 -11.71
CA GLU A 143 23.42 10.85 -12.69
C GLU A 143 24.06 9.87 -13.69
N GLY A 144 23.95 10.19 -14.98
CA GLY A 144 24.51 9.37 -16.06
C GLY A 144 23.66 8.16 -16.46
N VAL A 145 22.48 7.96 -15.88
CA VAL A 145 21.50 6.96 -16.33
C VAL A 145 20.28 7.68 -16.90
N THR A 146 19.95 7.41 -18.16
CA THR A 146 18.73 7.94 -18.77
C THR A 146 17.52 7.07 -18.41
N LEU A 147 16.31 7.65 -18.47
CA LEU A 147 15.08 6.88 -18.26
C LEU A 147 14.96 5.74 -19.29
N GLU A 148 15.31 6.02 -20.54
CA GLU A 148 15.26 5.06 -21.66
C GLU A 148 16.20 3.86 -21.43
N ASP A 149 17.42 4.10 -20.93
CA ASP A 149 18.35 3.02 -20.59
C ASP A 149 17.83 2.18 -19.41
N LEU A 150 17.28 2.84 -18.40
CA LEU A 150 16.73 2.19 -17.21
C LEU A 150 15.51 1.32 -17.58
N GLU A 151 14.63 1.82 -18.43
CA GLU A 151 13.49 1.10 -18.97
C GLU A 151 13.93 -0.18 -19.69
N LEU A 152 14.92 -0.06 -20.58
CA LEU A 152 15.43 -1.19 -21.36
C LEU A 152 15.93 -2.33 -20.46
N GLU A 153 16.65 -2.01 -19.38
CA GLU A 153 17.20 -2.99 -18.45
C GLU A 153 16.13 -3.61 -17.55
N LEU A 154 15.20 -2.80 -17.05
CA LEU A 154 14.19 -3.24 -16.08
C LEU A 154 12.99 -3.97 -16.70
N ILE A 155 12.78 -3.86 -18.02
CA ILE A 155 11.79 -4.69 -18.73
C ILE A 155 12.11 -6.18 -18.54
N ASP A 156 13.39 -6.57 -18.59
CA ASP A 156 13.82 -7.96 -18.36
C ASP A 156 13.62 -8.41 -16.90
N CYS A 157 13.47 -7.46 -15.97
CA CYS A 157 13.12 -7.68 -14.57
C CYS A 157 11.61 -7.68 -14.32
N GLY A 158 10.78 -7.48 -15.36
CA GLY A 158 9.33 -7.47 -15.26
C GLY A 158 8.71 -6.12 -14.86
N ALA A 159 9.43 -5.02 -15.05
CA ALA A 159 8.84 -3.67 -14.98
C ALA A 159 7.94 -3.42 -16.20
N GLU A 160 6.85 -2.70 -15.98
CA GLU A 160 5.78 -2.50 -16.96
C GLU A 160 5.55 -1.03 -17.32
N ASP A 161 5.76 -0.10 -16.39
CA ASP A 161 5.49 1.32 -16.58
C ASP A 161 6.48 2.16 -15.78
N PHE A 162 6.84 3.30 -16.34
CA PHE A 162 7.81 4.24 -15.80
C PHE A 162 7.22 5.64 -15.88
N ASP A 163 7.22 6.34 -14.75
CA ASP A 163 6.83 7.74 -14.65
C ASP A 163 8.02 8.51 -14.09
N GLN A 164 8.21 9.75 -14.52
CA GLN A 164 9.29 10.59 -14.03
C GLN A 164 8.71 11.94 -13.60
N ASP A 165 9.02 12.35 -12.37
CA ASP A 165 8.70 13.66 -11.84
C ASP A 165 9.96 14.28 -11.22
N GLU A 166 10.30 15.51 -11.63
CA GLU A 166 11.50 16.30 -11.28
C GLU A 166 12.79 15.51 -10.96
N GLU A 167 12.90 14.91 -9.76
CA GLU A 167 14.08 14.19 -9.25
C GLU A 167 13.84 12.68 -8.97
N GLU A 168 12.63 12.18 -9.17
CA GLU A 168 12.18 10.82 -8.82
C GLU A 168 11.63 10.07 -10.04
N ILE A 169 11.90 8.77 -10.09
CA ILE A 169 11.39 7.85 -11.09
C ILE A 169 10.48 6.86 -10.36
N ILE A 170 9.27 6.69 -10.86
CA ILE A 170 8.29 5.73 -10.37
C ILE A 170 8.28 4.55 -11.34
N ILE A 171 8.70 3.39 -10.85
CA ILE A 171 8.75 2.15 -11.63
C ILE A 171 7.62 1.26 -11.12
N SER A 172 6.77 0.74 -12.00
CA SER A 172 5.74 -0.22 -11.61
C SER A 172 5.85 -1.54 -12.36
N GLY A 173 5.42 -2.62 -11.72
CA GLY A 173 5.33 -3.94 -12.34
C GLY A 173 4.32 -4.83 -11.60
N ALA A 174 4.13 -6.04 -12.08
CA ALA A 174 3.37 -7.06 -11.35
C ALA A 174 4.03 -7.34 -9.99
N PHE A 175 3.24 -7.70 -8.98
CA PHE A 175 3.77 -7.98 -7.64
C PHE A 175 4.80 -9.12 -7.64
N GLU A 176 4.64 -10.11 -8.51
CA GLU A 176 5.57 -11.23 -8.68
C GLU A 176 6.97 -10.78 -9.12
N SER A 177 7.06 -9.66 -9.86
CA SER A 177 8.31 -9.07 -10.33
C SER A 177 9.04 -8.25 -9.26
N ASN A 178 8.42 -8.01 -8.09
CA ASN A 178 9.00 -7.18 -7.02
C ASN A 178 10.43 -7.60 -6.66
N GLY A 179 10.69 -8.91 -6.55
CA GLY A 179 12.00 -9.42 -6.15
C GLY A 179 13.10 -9.08 -7.14
N ASP A 180 12.82 -9.23 -8.45
CA ASP A 180 13.79 -9.00 -9.52
C ASP A 180 14.02 -7.50 -9.74
N ILE A 181 12.96 -6.68 -9.73
CA ILE A 181 13.06 -5.22 -9.81
C ILE A 181 13.85 -4.67 -8.62
N GLN A 182 13.50 -5.06 -7.38
CA GLN A 182 14.19 -4.58 -6.18
C GLN A 182 15.68 -4.95 -6.23
N LYS A 183 15.99 -6.19 -6.62
CA LYS A 183 17.37 -6.66 -6.69
C LYS A 183 18.17 -5.87 -7.73
N TYR A 184 17.63 -5.64 -8.92
CA TYR A 184 18.30 -4.84 -9.94
C TYR A 184 18.62 -3.43 -9.42
N LEU A 185 17.65 -2.78 -8.78
CA LEU A 185 17.82 -1.43 -8.22
C LEU A 185 18.90 -1.40 -7.14
N GLU A 186 18.90 -2.38 -6.23
CA GLU A 186 19.91 -2.50 -5.17
C GLU A 186 21.31 -2.82 -5.74
N ASP A 187 21.43 -3.78 -6.66
CA ASP A 187 22.71 -4.20 -7.26
C ASP A 187 23.35 -3.09 -8.11
N ASN A 188 22.55 -2.14 -8.61
CA ASN A 188 23.00 -0.98 -9.37
C ASN A 188 23.00 0.33 -8.57
N ASP A 189 22.98 0.25 -7.23
CA ASP A 189 23.11 1.40 -6.32
C ASP A 189 22.05 2.51 -6.55
N PHE A 190 20.81 2.14 -6.91
CA PHE A 190 19.71 3.11 -6.92
C PHE A 190 19.24 3.39 -5.49
N GLU A 191 19.00 4.67 -5.18
CA GLU A 191 18.37 5.04 -3.91
C GLU A 191 16.85 4.83 -4.01
N ILE A 192 16.37 3.69 -3.49
CA ILE A 192 14.93 3.42 -3.33
C ILE A 192 14.38 4.23 -2.15
N THR A 193 13.55 5.23 -2.45
CA THR A 193 12.93 6.13 -1.47
C THR A 193 11.69 5.51 -0.83
N SER A 194 10.87 4.81 -1.61
CA SER A 194 9.76 3.98 -1.11
C SER A 194 9.42 2.82 -2.03
N THR A 195 8.72 1.83 -1.47
CA THR A 195 8.17 0.68 -2.19
C THR A 195 6.75 0.42 -1.73
N GLU A 196 5.80 0.32 -2.65
CA GLU A 196 4.38 0.15 -2.34
C GLU A 196 3.82 -1.07 -3.07
N PHE A 197 3.02 -1.86 -2.35
CA PHE A 197 2.23 -2.96 -2.92
C PHE A 197 0.77 -2.56 -2.93
N VAL A 198 0.15 -2.61 -4.11
CA VAL A 198 -1.11 -1.93 -4.38
C VAL A 198 -2.00 -2.82 -5.22
N TYR A 199 -3.29 -2.82 -4.91
CA TYR A 199 -4.32 -3.39 -5.77
C TYR A 199 -4.88 -2.29 -6.66
N ASP A 200 -4.39 -2.24 -7.89
CA ASP A 200 -4.78 -1.23 -8.87
C ASP A 200 -6.05 -1.67 -9.60
N PRO A 201 -7.10 -0.84 -9.67
CA PRO A 201 -8.37 -1.23 -10.28
C PRO A 201 -8.21 -1.39 -11.80
N THR A 202 -8.70 -2.50 -12.35
CA THR A 202 -8.64 -2.77 -13.80
C THR A 202 -9.59 -1.87 -14.59
N ASP A 203 -10.68 -1.46 -13.96
CA ASP A 203 -11.62 -0.46 -14.48
C ASP A 203 -12.11 0.42 -13.33
N THR A 204 -12.44 1.67 -13.63
CA THR A 204 -12.88 2.64 -12.63
C THR A 204 -14.24 3.22 -12.96
N LYS A 205 -15.03 3.48 -11.92
CA LYS A 205 -16.36 4.03 -12.03
C LYS A 205 -16.41 5.45 -11.48
N GLU A 206 -16.93 6.36 -12.29
CA GLU A 206 -17.22 7.72 -11.90
C GLU A 206 -18.55 7.81 -11.14
N LEU A 207 -18.58 8.63 -10.09
CA LEU A 207 -19.76 8.92 -9.29
C LEU A 207 -19.98 10.44 -9.27
N ASP A 208 -21.24 10.83 -9.09
CA ASP A 208 -21.58 12.21 -8.77
C ASP A 208 -21.09 12.59 -7.36
N ALA A 209 -21.24 13.87 -7.01
CA ALA A 209 -20.76 14.40 -5.73
C ALA A 209 -21.40 13.69 -4.52
N GLU A 210 -22.69 13.36 -4.59
CA GLU A 210 -23.40 12.68 -3.50
C GLU A 210 -22.92 11.23 -3.34
N GLY A 211 -22.80 10.49 -4.44
CA GLY A 211 -22.29 9.12 -4.46
C GLY A 211 -20.85 9.05 -3.98
N ARG A 212 -19.98 9.97 -4.42
CA ARG A 212 -18.60 10.05 -3.95
C ARG A 212 -18.52 10.31 -2.46
N ALA A 213 -19.26 11.29 -1.95
CA ALA A 213 -19.28 11.60 -0.51
C ALA A 213 -19.75 10.41 0.32
N ALA A 214 -20.72 9.63 -0.18
CA ALA A 214 -21.18 8.40 0.48
C ALA A 214 -20.10 7.31 0.52
N VAL A 215 -19.34 7.13 -0.56
CA VAL A 215 -18.21 6.19 -0.61
C VAL A 215 -17.08 6.66 0.31
N GLU A 216 -16.67 7.93 0.23
CA GLU A 216 -15.61 8.49 1.07
C GLU A 216 -15.90 8.32 2.55
N LYS A 217 -17.15 8.54 2.98
CA LYS A 217 -17.58 8.30 4.36
C LYS A 217 -17.39 6.84 4.81
N LEU A 218 -17.66 5.87 3.92
CA LEU A 218 -17.38 4.47 4.22
C LEU A 218 -15.87 4.23 4.34
N LEU A 219 -15.08 4.76 3.41
CA LEU A 219 -13.62 4.58 3.41
C LEU A 219 -13.00 5.16 4.67
N GLU A 220 -13.40 6.35 5.10
CA GLU A 220 -12.97 6.95 6.36
C GLU A 220 -13.26 6.04 7.55
N ALA A 221 -14.50 5.54 7.65
CA ALA A 221 -14.90 4.66 8.76
C ALA A 221 -14.13 3.32 8.76
N VAL A 222 -13.79 2.77 7.60
CA VAL A 222 -12.98 1.55 7.48
C VAL A 222 -11.52 1.84 7.82
N GLU A 223 -10.96 2.94 7.31
CA GLU A 223 -9.58 3.35 7.56
C GLU A 223 -9.32 3.84 9.01
N GLU A 224 -10.37 4.00 9.81
CA GLU A 224 -10.28 4.22 11.26
C GLU A 224 -10.07 2.94 12.07
N ASP A 225 -10.36 1.76 11.51
CA ASP A 225 -10.12 0.49 12.20
C ASP A 225 -8.61 0.18 12.28
N ASP A 226 -8.13 -0.10 13.48
CA ASP A 226 -6.72 -0.34 13.77
C ASP A 226 -6.12 -1.52 12.98
N ASP A 227 -6.94 -2.52 12.62
CA ASP A 227 -6.51 -3.69 11.87
C ASP A 227 -6.34 -3.40 10.37
N VAL A 228 -6.94 -2.34 9.84
CA VAL A 228 -6.84 -1.97 8.42
C VAL A 228 -5.49 -1.36 8.10
N GLN A 229 -4.80 -1.92 7.10
CA GLN A 229 -3.55 -1.39 6.53
C GLN A 229 -3.82 -0.50 5.32
N ASN A 230 -4.55 -1.02 4.33
CA ASN A 230 -4.90 -0.29 3.11
C ASN A 230 -6.33 -0.57 2.69
N VAL A 231 -6.90 0.39 1.97
CA VAL A 231 -8.19 0.25 1.30
C VAL A 231 -8.03 0.68 -0.15
N PHE A 232 -8.42 -0.19 -1.07
CA PHE A 232 -8.39 0.04 -2.51
C PHE A 232 -9.80 0.02 -3.06
N THR A 233 -10.08 0.86 -4.06
CA THR A 233 -11.43 0.96 -4.62
C THR A 233 -11.42 1.12 -6.13
N THR A 234 -12.53 0.76 -6.77
CA THR A 234 -12.76 1.06 -8.19
C THR A 234 -13.39 2.44 -8.42
N MET A 235 -13.45 3.32 -7.40
CA MET A 235 -13.93 4.68 -7.60
C MET A 235 -12.90 5.48 -8.39
N LYS A 236 -13.33 6.10 -9.49
CA LYS A 236 -12.47 6.98 -10.29
C LYS A 236 -12.08 8.20 -9.44
N GLU A 237 -10.79 8.53 -9.40
CA GLU A 237 -10.33 9.75 -8.73
C GLU A 237 -10.71 10.99 -9.56
N VAL A 238 -10.90 12.11 -8.89
CA VAL A 238 -11.03 13.42 -9.56
C VAL A 238 -9.63 14.00 -9.61
N GLU A 239 -9.14 14.32 -10.80
CA GLU A 239 -7.95 15.14 -10.95
C GLU A 239 -8.33 16.53 -10.39
N ASP A 240 -7.73 16.92 -9.26
CA ASP A 240 -7.90 18.27 -8.76
C ASP A 240 -7.23 19.20 -9.79
N GLU A 241 -8.01 19.87 -10.65
CA GLU A 241 -7.52 20.99 -11.46
C GLU A 241 -7.08 22.09 -10.47
N GLU A 242 -5.79 22.37 -10.40
CA GLU A 242 -5.23 23.50 -9.64
C GLU A 242 -5.82 24.85 -10.07
#